data_AF-A0A8T4HX06-F1
#
_entry.id   AF-A0A8T4HX06-F1
#
_cell.length_a   1.000
_cell.length_b   1.000
_cell.length_c   1.000
_cell.angle_alpha   90.00
_cell.angle_beta   90.00
_cell.angle_gamma   90.00
#
_symmetry.space_group_name_H-M   'P 1'
#
loop_
_entity.id
_entity.type
_entity.pdbx_description
1 polymer ?
#
loop_
_entity_poly.entity_id
_entity_poly.type
_entity_poly.pdbx_seq_one_letter_code
_entity_poly.pdbx_strand_id
1 'polypeptide(L)'
;APNLTAKPDFKNKRMVWYQHFDFDTSARALVNRAGGVETNTLHVCQVEVVGTCDPGTHAKWTRAGYAHLYMPDLPDWAIRDLGE
;
A
#
# COMPACT_ATOMS: atom_id res chain seq x y z
N ALA A 1 -4.59 -6.06 -10.32
CA ALA A 1 -4.87 -5.90 -8.87
C ALA A 1 -3.67 -6.44 -8.11
N PRO A 2 -3.36 -5.94 -6.89
CA PRO A 2 -2.24 -6.45 -6.11
C PRO A 2 -2.51 -7.87 -5.58
N ASN A 3 -1.47 -8.60 -5.16
CA ASN A 3 -1.65 -9.87 -4.44
C ASN A 3 -2.22 -9.61 -3.05
N LEU A 4 -1.68 -8.58 -2.38
CA LEU A 4 -2.00 -8.23 -1.00
C LEU A 4 -2.35 -6.75 -0.88
N THR A 5 -3.29 -6.43 0.00
CA THR A 5 -3.52 -5.05 0.47
C THR A 5 -3.25 -4.97 1.96
N ALA A 6 -2.40 -4.02 2.37
CA ALA A 6 -2.16 -3.65 3.75
C ALA A 6 -2.98 -2.40 4.09
N LYS A 7 -4.01 -2.56 4.93
CA LYS A 7 -4.86 -1.47 5.41
C LYS A 7 -4.47 -1.07 6.84
N PRO A 8 -4.29 0.22 7.15
CA PRO A 8 -3.97 0.65 8.50
C PRO A 8 -5.16 0.50 9.46
N ASP A 9 -4.91 -0.12 10.61
CA ASP A 9 -5.75 -0.05 11.81
C ASP A 9 -5.11 0.95 12.78
N PHE A 10 -5.51 2.22 12.66
CA PHE A 10 -4.93 3.31 13.46
C PHE A 10 -5.19 3.17 14.95
N LYS A 11 -6.26 2.49 15.35
CA LYS A 11 -6.60 2.29 16.76
C LYS A 11 -5.61 1.33 17.42
N ASN A 12 -5.30 0.23 16.74
CA ASN A 12 -4.41 -0.80 17.26
C ASN A 12 -2.95 -0.65 16.78
N LYS A 13 -2.66 0.36 15.95
CA LYS A 13 -1.31 0.64 15.40
C LYS A 13 -0.69 -0.58 14.72
N ARG A 14 -1.44 -1.15 13.77
CA ARG A 14 -1.03 -2.33 13.00
C ARG A 14 -1.58 -2.31 11.58
N MET A 15 -1.00 -3.14 10.71
CA MET A 15 -1.56 -3.44 9.39
C MET A 15 -2.54 -4.60 9.44
N VAL A 16 -3.66 -4.45 8.73
CA VAL A 16 -4.60 -5.53 8.44
C VAL A 16 -4.41 -5.94 6.99
N TRP A 17 -4.01 -7.19 6.80
CA TRP A 17 -3.65 -7.75 5.51
C TRP A 17 -4.81 -8.50 4.88
N TYR A 18 -5.02 -8.25 3.58
CA TYR A 18 -6.02 -8.92 2.76
C TYR A 18 -5.32 -9.52 1.55
N GLN A 19 -5.63 -10.79 1.25
CA GLN A 19 -5.12 -11.49 0.08
C GLN A 19 -6.21 -11.54 -0.99
N HIS A 20 -5.86 -11.12 -2.21
CA HIS A 20 -6.77 -11.13 -3.36
C HIS A 20 -6.51 -12.33 -4.27
N PHE A 21 -5.27 -12.79 -4.33
CA PHE A 21 -4.84 -13.95 -5.12
C PHE A 21 -3.89 -14.80 -4.30
N ASP A 22 -3.95 -16.11 -4.49
CA ASP A 22 -2.95 -17.04 -3.97
C ASP A 22 -1.56 -16.73 -4.50
N PHE A 23 -0.52 -17.04 -3.71
CA PHE A 23 0.86 -16.70 -4.06
C PHE A 23 1.38 -17.47 -5.29
N ASP A 24 0.76 -18.60 -5.62
CA ASP A 24 1.01 -19.35 -6.86
C ASP A 24 0.25 -18.79 -8.07
N THR A 25 -0.59 -17.78 -7.86
CA THR A 25 -1.37 -17.12 -8.88
C THR A 25 -0.81 -15.72 -9.16
N SER A 26 -0.44 -15.48 -10.43
CA SER A 26 0.06 -14.19 -10.86
C SER A 26 -1.04 -13.13 -10.78
N ALA A 27 -0.86 -12.16 -9.87
CA ALA A 27 -1.63 -10.93 -9.90
C ALA A 27 -1.12 -10.06 -11.06
N ARG A 28 -2.05 -9.52 -11.87
CA ARG A 28 -1.70 -8.71 -13.04
C ARG A 28 -2.42 -7.36 -13.00
N ALA A 29 -1.68 -6.29 -13.21
CA ALA A 29 -2.22 -5.00 -13.55
C ALA A 29 -2.91 -5.08 -14.93
N LEU A 30 -4.10 -4.47 -15.04
CA LEU A 30 -4.86 -4.41 -16.29
C LEU A 30 -4.11 -3.64 -17.39
N VAL A 31 -3.21 -2.74 -17.00
CA VAL A 31 -2.39 -1.92 -17.91
C VAL A 31 -0.95 -1.89 -17.38
N ASN A 32 0.02 -2.26 -18.24
CA ASN A 32 1.45 -2.17 -17.94
C ASN A 32 2.10 -1.08 -18.81
N ARG A 33 2.10 0.17 -18.34
CA ARG A 33 2.72 1.28 -19.07
C ARG A 33 4.22 1.34 -18.77
N ALA A 34 5.01 1.74 -19.77
CA ALA A 34 6.43 1.98 -19.60
C ALA A 34 6.70 3.00 -18.48
N GLY A 35 7.72 2.75 -17.66
CA GLY A 35 8.11 3.59 -16.52
C GLY A 35 7.37 3.29 -15.20
N GLY A 36 6.36 2.40 -15.22
CA GLY A 36 5.77 1.85 -14.01
C GLY A 36 6.56 0.65 -13.47
N VAL A 37 6.22 0.19 -12.27
CA VAL A 37 6.76 -1.08 -11.75
C VAL A 37 6.15 -2.23 -12.57
N GLU A 38 6.95 -2.86 -13.42
CA GLU A 38 6.56 -3.93 -14.37
C GLU A 38 6.23 -5.26 -13.67
N THR A 39 5.52 -5.20 -12.57
CA THR A 39 5.09 -6.31 -11.71
C THR A 39 4.43 -7.47 -12.43
N ASN A 40 3.84 -7.24 -13.62
CA ASN A 40 3.30 -8.30 -14.49
C ASN A 40 4.35 -9.26 -15.06
N THR A 41 5.63 -8.87 -15.09
CA THR A 41 6.73 -9.62 -15.73
C THR A 41 7.85 -9.98 -14.75
N LEU A 42 7.82 -9.48 -13.51
CA LEU A 42 8.92 -9.63 -12.55
C LEU A 42 8.80 -10.86 -11.63
N HIS A 43 7.74 -11.67 -11.76
CA HIS A 43 7.46 -12.81 -10.87
C HIS A 43 7.49 -12.45 -9.36
N VAL A 44 7.03 -11.23 -9.03
CA VAL A 44 6.99 -10.71 -7.66
C VAL A 44 5.58 -10.73 -7.10
N CYS A 45 5.49 -10.79 -5.77
CA CYS A 45 4.26 -10.46 -5.05
C CYS A 45 4.09 -8.93 -5.00
N GLN A 46 2.89 -8.45 -5.34
CA GLN A 46 2.54 -7.04 -5.22
C GLN A 46 1.81 -6.75 -3.91
N VAL A 47 2.33 -5.80 -3.14
CA VAL A 47 1.66 -5.26 -1.95
C VAL A 47 1.18 -3.84 -2.25
N GLU A 48 -0.09 -3.59 -1.99
CA GLU A 48 -0.67 -2.24 -1.97
C GLU A 48 -0.85 -1.78 -0.52
N VAL A 49 -0.27 -0.64 -0.17
CA VAL A 49 -0.48 -0.03 1.15
C VAL A 49 -1.51 1.10 1.02
N VAL A 50 -2.55 1.06 1.84
CA VAL A 50 -3.63 2.06 1.80
C VAL A 50 -3.18 3.35 2.49
N GLY A 51 -3.00 4.41 1.70
CA GLY A 51 -2.56 5.73 2.15
C GLY A 51 -2.52 6.73 1.01
N THR A 52 -1.72 7.77 1.15
CA THR A 52 -1.42 8.72 0.07
C THR A 52 0.08 8.99 -0.01
N CYS A 53 0.60 9.16 -1.22
CA CYS A 53 1.93 9.72 -1.45
C CYS A 53 1.89 11.16 -1.98
N ASP A 54 0.70 11.69 -2.27
CA ASP A 54 0.52 13.04 -2.77
C ASP A 54 0.50 14.07 -1.62
N PRO A 55 1.43 15.04 -1.60
CA PRO A 55 1.51 16.04 -0.54
C PRO A 55 0.27 16.93 -0.44
N GLY A 56 -0.38 17.24 -1.57
CA GLY A 56 -1.59 18.06 -1.59
C GLY A 56 -2.78 17.37 -0.91
N THR A 57 -2.96 16.09 -1.22
CA THR A 57 -3.96 15.20 -0.61
C THR A 57 -3.66 14.99 0.86
N HIS A 58 -2.41 14.74 1.24
CA HIS A 58 -1.97 14.66 2.63
C HIS A 58 -2.37 15.92 3.41
N ALA A 59 -1.98 17.10 2.92
CA ALA A 59 -2.29 18.36 3.57
C ALA A 59 -3.81 18.60 3.70
N LYS A 60 -4.59 18.25 2.66
CA LYS A 60 -6.05 18.35 2.67
C LYS A 60 -6.67 17.43 3.73
N TRP A 61 -6.25 16.18 3.81
CA TRP A 61 -6.79 15.19 4.74
C TRP A 61 -6.40 15.49 6.18
N THR A 62 -5.16 15.92 6.43
CA THR A 62 -4.70 16.39 7.74
C THR A 62 -5.56 17.55 8.25
N ARG A 63 -5.81 18.57 7.41
CA ARG A 63 -6.69 19.70 7.77
C ARG A 63 -8.12 19.27 8.08
N ALA A 64 -8.61 18.22 7.43
CA ALA A 64 -9.94 17.67 7.64
C ALA A 64 -10.02 16.67 8.82
N GLY A 65 -8.90 16.37 9.49
CA GLY A 65 -8.87 15.43 10.61
C GLY A 65 -8.98 13.95 10.22
N TYR A 66 -8.75 13.59 8.96
CA TYR A 66 -8.77 12.19 8.52
C TYR A 66 -7.47 11.49 8.88
N ALA A 67 -7.55 10.36 9.57
CA ALA A 67 -6.41 9.49 9.79
C ALA A 67 -6.01 8.79 8.48
N HIS A 68 -4.74 8.87 8.12
CA HIS A 68 -4.20 8.27 6.91
C HIS A 68 -2.69 8.04 7.08
N LEU A 69 -2.14 7.12 6.27
CA LEU A 69 -0.69 7.01 6.09
C LEU A 69 -0.26 7.99 5.00
N TYR A 70 0.87 8.67 5.24
CA TYR A 70 1.51 9.50 4.24
C TYR A 70 2.87 8.90 3.90
N MET A 71 3.06 8.56 2.63
CA MET A 71 4.35 8.12 2.11
C MET A 71 5.02 9.38 1.53
N PRO A 72 6.21 9.80 2.00
CA PRO A 72 7.25 8.98 2.59
C PRO A 72 7.31 8.95 4.14
N ASP A 73 6.50 9.75 4.83
CA ASP A 73 6.59 9.95 6.28
C ASP A 73 5.67 8.98 7.05
N LEU A 74 6.07 7.71 7.09
CA LEU A 74 5.32 6.66 7.77
C LEU A 74 5.62 6.64 9.27
N PRO A 75 4.62 6.39 10.12
CA PRO A 75 4.86 6.20 11.54
C PRO A 75 5.61 4.89 11.82
N ASP A 76 6.41 4.85 12.89
CA ASP A 76 7.27 3.71 13.24
C ASP A 76 6.55 2.35 13.25
N TRP A 77 5.32 2.32 13.77
CA TRP A 77 4.53 1.08 13.83
C TRP A 77 4.17 0.54 12.45
N ALA A 78 3.99 1.43 11.46
CA ALA A 78 3.70 1.04 10.09
C ALA A 78 4.96 0.53 9.40
N ILE A 79 6.12 1.14 9.67
CA ILE A 79 7.41 0.68 9.16
C ILE A 79 7.74 -0.70 9.71
N ARG A 80 7.55 -0.93 11.02
CA ARG A 80 7.72 -2.24 11.65
C ARG A 80 6.90 -3.31 10.93
N ASP A 81 5.59 -3.11 10.79
CA ASP A 81 4.69 -4.12 10.21
C ASP A 81 4.91 -4.36 8.70
N LEU A 82 5.54 -3.43 7.98
CA LEU A 82 5.90 -3.58 6.57
C LEU A 82 7.32 -4.14 6.36
N GLY A 83 8.21 -3.97 7.34
CA GLY A 83 9.62 -4.31 7.25
C GLY A 83 10.02 -5.63 7.92
N GLU A 84 9.15 -6.22 8.73
CA GLU A 84 9.28 -7.60 9.24
C GLU A 84 8.74 -8.63 8.25
#